data_AF-A0AAV5T332-F1
#
_entry.id   AF-A0AAV5T332-F1
#
_cell.length_a   1.000
_cell.length_b   1.000
_cell.length_c   1.000
_cell.angle_alpha   90.00
_cell.angle_beta   90.00
_cell.angle_gamma   90.00
#
_symmetry.space_group_name_H-M   'P 1'
#
loop_
_entity.id
_entity.type
_entity.pdbx_description
1 polymer ?
#
loop_
_entity_poly.entity_id
_entity_poly.type
_entity_poly.pdbx_seq_one_letter_code
_entity_poly.pdbx_strand_id
1 'polypeptide(L)'
;VLVIVVVSFTHAQNECNVYNQLETATRCGASGYALSYGLPNCLNFINKAQMFDSPGKDFIKCTRTCLVQFVQQELIAKKVNN
;
A
#
# COMPACT_ATOMS: atom_id res chain seq x y z
N VAL A 1 8.19 18.82 16.56
CA VAL A 1 7.04 17.89 16.47
C VAL A 1 6.33 17.98 15.12
N LEU A 2 5.91 19.18 14.66
CA LEU A 2 5.19 19.36 13.39
C LEU A 2 5.94 18.77 12.17
N VAL A 3 7.24 19.05 12.03
CA VAL A 3 8.08 18.61 10.89
C VAL A 3 8.17 17.07 10.78
N ILE A 4 8.27 16.36 11.91
CA ILE A 4 8.40 14.89 11.92
C ILE A 4 7.11 14.24 11.43
N VAL A 5 5.95 14.77 11.84
CA VAL A 5 4.64 14.27 11.40
C VAL A 5 4.45 14.45 9.89
N VAL A 6 4.87 15.59 9.31
CA VAL A 6 4.75 15.82 7.86
C VAL A 6 5.65 14.86 7.07
N VAL A 7 6.89 14.63 7.52
CA VAL A 7 7.84 13.73 6.85
C VAL A 7 7.38 12.27 6.90
N SER A 8 6.80 11.82 8.01
CA SER A 8 6.25 10.46 8.11
C SER A 8 5.01 10.29 7.22
N PHE A 9 4.16 11.32 7.10
CA PHE A 9 2.97 11.27 6.25
C PHE A 9 3.32 11.22 4.75
N THR A 10 4.34 11.97 4.32
CA THR A 10 4.80 11.95 2.92
C THR A 10 5.52 10.65 2.57
N HIS A 11 6.26 10.06 3.51
CA HIS A 11 6.85 8.74 3.34
C HIS A 11 5.77 7.66 3.22
N ALA A 12 4.75 7.70 4.08
CA ALA A 12 3.64 6.76 4.06
C ALA A 12 2.85 6.81 2.74
N GLN A 13 2.58 8.03 2.26
CA GLN A 13 1.94 8.25 0.96
C GLN A 13 2.80 7.69 -0.18
N ASN A 14 4.13 7.85 -0.12
CA ASN A 14 5.01 7.33 -1.15
C ASN A 14 5.03 5.79 -1.18
N GLU A 15 5.09 5.14 -0.01
CA GLU A 15 5.04 3.67 0.07
C GLU A 15 3.70 3.08 -0.41
N CYS A 16 2.58 3.75 -0.15
CA CYS A 16 1.26 3.28 -0.57
C CYS A 16 0.84 3.76 -1.96
N ASN A 17 1.60 4.64 -2.61
CA ASN A 17 1.25 5.22 -3.93
C ASN A 17 1.12 4.16 -5.03
N VAL A 18 1.71 2.99 -4.83
CA VAL A 18 1.57 1.85 -5.75
C VAL A 18 0.11 1.52 -6.03
N TYR A 19 -0.80 1.68 -5.06
CA TYR A 19 -2.22 1.42 -5.27
C TYR A 19 -2.87 2.47 -6.21
N ASN A 20 -2.42 3.72 -6.19
CA ASN A 20 -2.86 4.71 -7.19
C ASN A 20 -2.35 4.37 -8.59
N GLN A 21 -1.13 3.84 -8.69
CA GLN A 21 -0.57 3.39 -9.96
C GLN A 21 -1.32 2.17 -10.50
N LEU A 22 -1.67 1.23 -9.62
CA LEU A 22 -2.48 0.07 -9.96
C LEU A 22 -3.85 0.50 -10.50
N GLU A 23 -4.54 1.42 -9.81
CA GLU A 23 -5.79 1.96 -10.32
C GLU A 23 -5.62 2.69 -11.66
N THR A 24 -4.55 3.44 -11.85
CA THR A 24 -4.28 4.10 -13.14
C THR A 24 -4.14 3.07 -14.27
N ALA A 25 -3.55 1.91 -13.98
CA ALA A 25 -3.36 0.83 -14.95
C ALA A 25 -4.64 0.02 -15.22
N THR A 26 -5.47 -0.22 -14.20
CA THR A 26 -6.63 -1.12 -14.31
C THR A 26 -7.96 -0.40 -14.48
N ARG A 27 -8.06 0.85 -14.01
CA ARG A 27 -9.25 1.71 -14.05
C ARG A 27 -10.49 1.02 -13.49
N CYS A 28 -10.36 0.36 -12.35
CA CYS A 28 -11.45 -0.38 -11.72
C CYS A 28 -12.45 0.55 -11.01
N GLY A 29 -12.10 1.83 -10.82
CA GLY A 29 -12.91 2.85 -10.17
C GLY A 29 -12.80 2.82 -8.65
N ALA A 30 -13.56 3.69 -7.98
CA ALA A 30 -13.51 3.88 -6.53
C ALA A 30 -13.87 2.62 -5.71
N SER A 31 -14.65 1.70 -6.28
CA SER A 31 -14.97 0.39 -5.68
C SER A 31 -13.94 -0.69 -5.99
N GLY A 32 -12.95 -0.40 -6.82
CA GLY A 32 -11.87 -1.31 -7.19
C GLY A 32 -10.94 -1.61 -6.01
N TYR A 33 -10.28 -2.77 -6.07
CA TYR A 33 -9.44 -3.26 -4.96
C TYR A 33 -8.40 -2.23 -4.52
N ALA A 34 -7.71 -1.60 -5.46
CA ALA A 34 -6.59 -0.71 -5.17
C ALA A 34 -7.02 0.52 -4.35
N LEU A 35 -8.11 1.18 -4.74
CA LEU A 35 -8.61 2.37 -4.03
C LEU A 35 -9.46 2.04 -2.81
N SER A 36 -10.31 1.01 -2.89
CA SER A 36 -11.28 0.70 -1.83
C SER A 36 -10.67 -0.09 -0.67
N TYR A 37 -9.61 -0.87 -0.92
CA TYR A 37 -9.01 -1.78 0.08
C TYR A 37 -7.50 -1.61 0.21
N GLY A 38 -6.76 -1.67 -0.91
CA GLY A 38 -5.30 -1.67 -0.92
C GLY A 38 -4.68 -0.43 -0.27
N LEU A 39 -5.02 0.76 -0.80
CA LEU A 39 -4.52 2.04 -0.29
C LEU A 39 -4.93 2.28 1.18
N PRO A 40 -6.22 2.15 1.59
CA PRO A 40 -6.61 2.30 2.99
C PRO A 40 -5.89 1.35 3.94
N ASN A 41 -5.74 0.08 3.57
CA ASN A 41 -5.07 -0.90 4.42
C ASN A 41 -3.57 -0.59 4.57
N CYS A 42 -2.91 -0.22 3.48
CA CYS A 42 -1.50 0.17 3.51
C CYS A 42 -1.26 1.36 4.45
N LEU A 43 -2.09 2.41 4.35
CA LEU A 43 -1.99 3.58 5.22
C LEU A 43 -2.26 3.22 6.68
N ASN A 44 -3.27 2.38 6.95
CA ASN A 44 -3.59 1.93 8.30
C ASN A 44 -2.42 1.17 8.95
N PHE A 45 -1.75 0.30 8.20
CA PHE A 45 -0.58 -0.42 8.69
C PHE A 45 0.58 0.53 9.07
N ILE A 46 0.85 1.55 8.25
CA ILE A 46 1.91 2.53 8.54
C ILE A 46 1.56 3.36 9.77
N ASN A 47 0.33 3.87 9.82
CA ASN A 47 -0.13 4.72 10.91
C ASN A 47 -0.11 3.98 12.26
N LYS A 48 -0.36 2.66 12.24
CA LYS A 48 -0.32 1.83 13.45
C LYS A 48 1.05 1.23 13.73
N ALA A 49 2.04 1.34 12.83
CA ALA A 49 3.34 0.69 13.00
C ALA A 49 4.04 1.05 14.32
N GLN A 50 3.84 2.27 14.85
CA GLN A 50 4.42 2.68 16.14
C GLN A 50 3.79 1.99 17.36
N MET A 51 2.64 1.34 17.21
CA MET A 51 1.99 0.56 18.26
C MET A 51 2.61 -0.83 18.44
N PHE A 52 3.47 -1.26 17.50
CA PHE A 52 4.09 -2.57 17.50
C PHE A 52 5.53 -2.50 18.02
N ASP A 53 5.98 -3.62 18.58
CA ASP A 53 7.39 -3.84 18.91
C ASP A 53 8.23 -4.04 17.62
N SER A 54 9.54 -4.24 17.77
CA SER A 54 10.41 -4.40 16.60
C SER A 54 9.98 -5.57 15.70
N PRO A 55 9.70 -6.79 16.24
CA PRO A 55 9.19 -7.89 15.43
C PRO A 55 7.87 -7.56 14.70
N GLY A 56 6.93 -6.89 15.37
CA GLY A 56 5.66 -6.51 14.74
C GLY A 56 5.82 -5.45 13.65
N LYS A 57 6.75 -4.50 13.81
CA LYS A 57 7.11 -3.54 12.75
C LYS A 57 7.68 -4.25 11.52
N ASP A 58 8.56 -5.22 11.73
CA ASP A 58 9.14 -6.02 10.65
C ASP A 58 8.08 -6.86 9.94
N PHE A 59 7.18 -7.50 10.69
CA PHE A 59 6.04 -8.23 10.13
C PHE A 59 5.19 -7.35 9.22
N ILE A 60 4.75 -6.19 9.72
CA ILE A 60 3.91 -5.26 8.94
C ILE A 60 4.65 -4.78 7.68
N LYS A 61 5.94 -4.46 7.79
CA LYS A 61 6.75 -4.07 6.64
C LYS A 61 6.78 -5.18 5.59
N CYS A 62 7.06 -6.42 5.98
CA CYS A 62 7.10 -7.58 5.09
C CYS A 62 5.72 -7.85 4.45
N THR A 63 4.65 -7.90 5.24
CA THR A 63 3.29 -8.16 4.74
C THR A 63 2.85 -7.14 3.70
N ARG A 64 3.11 -5.84 3.94
CA ARG A 64 2.76 -4.79 2.97
C ARG A 64 3.49 -4.98 1.64
N THR A 65 4.80 -5.25 1.69
CA THR A 65 5.61 -5.48 0.49
C THR A 65 5.11 -6.70 -0.29
N CYS A 66 4.86 -7.83 0.39
CA CYS A 66 4.37 -9.04 -0.25
C CYS A 66 2.99 -8.84 -0.90
N LEU A 67 2.08 -8.14 -0.22
CA LEU A 67 0.74 -7.88 -0.75
C LEU A 67 0.80 -7.04 -2.03
N VAL A 68 1.62 -5.98 -2.04
CA VAL A 68 1.81 -5.15 -3.23
C VAL A 68 2.36 -5.97 -4.39
N GLN A 69 3.38 -6.78 -4.15
CA GLN A 69 3.99 -7.65 -5.17
C GLN A 69 2.97 -8.64 -5.75
N PHE A 70 2.21 -9.31 -4.88
CA PHE A 70 1.17 -10.25 -5.30
C PHE A 70 0.13 -9.57 -6.20
N VAL A 71 -0.42 -8.43 -5.77
CA VAL A 71 -1.43 -7.71 -6.55
C VAL A 71 -0.87 -7.22 -7.88
N GLN A 72 0.37 -6.73 -7.92
CA GLN A 72 1.03 -6.34 -9.16
C GLN A 72 1.21 -7.53 -10.12
N GLN A 73 1.65 -8.69 -9.62
CA GLN A 73 1.83 -9.90 -10.42
C GLN A 73 0.51 -10.41 -11.01
N GLU A 74 -0.56 -10.46 -10.22
CA GLU A 74 -1.89 -10.87 -10.68
C GLU A 74 -2.44 -9.95 -11.77
N LEU A 75 -2.14 -8.65 -11.69
CA LEU A 75 -2.53 -7.68 -12.71
C LEU A 75 -1.68 -7.77 -13.99
N ILE A 76 -0.37 -8.06 -13.87
CA ILE A 76 0.49 -8.36 -15.02
C ILE A 76 -0.01 -9.62 -15.73
N ALA A 77 -0.33 -10.68 -14.98
CA ALA A 77 -0.87 -11.92 -15.53
C ALA A 77 -2.19 -11.68 -16.26
N LYS A 78 -3.09 -10.85 -15.71
CA LYS A 78 -4.34 -10.47 -16.39
C LYS A 78 -4.11 -9.64 -17.66
N LYS A 79 -3.07 -8.81 -17.72
CA LYS A 79 -2.72 -8.01 -18.91
C LYS A 79 -2.13 -8.85 -20.05
N VAL A 80 -1.47 -9.97 -19.74
CA VAL A 80 -0.95 -10.92 -20.75
C VAL A 80 -2.09 -11.74 -21.40
N ASN A 81 -3.18 -11.95 -20.67
CA ASN A 81 -4.29 -12.82 -21.07
C ASN A 81 -5.48 -12.07 -21.70
N ASN A 82 -5.33 -10.80 -22.08
CA ASN A 82 -6.37 -9.92 -22.61
C ASN A 82 -5.81 -9.07 -23.74
#